data_AF-A0A5E3WPT4-F1
#
_entry.id   AF-A0A5E3WPT4-F1
#
_cell.length_a   1.000
_cell.length_b   1.000
_cell.length_c   1.000
_cell.angle_alpha   90.00
_cell.angle_beta   90.00
_cell.angle_gamma   90.00
#
_symmetry.space_group_name_H-M   'P 1'
#
loop_
_entity.id
_entity.type
_entity.pdbx_description
1 polymer ?
#
loop_
_entity_poly.entity_id
_entity_poly.type
_entity_poly.pdbx_seq_one_letter_code
_entity_poly.pdbx_strand_id
1 'polypeptide(L)'
;MSSIPHFRKVQHLPLEEQFMWQDRNRLALYAAMEASMRPVSVLDRLDVYSSPHTALRELFFVQNESGPDSILCQRLPDGRVLEASLLVSGVVAAVNMMPFTRSEQIELGTSWSTPGNQSIAIVGFDHSSFILATEAIANIRAMAQTHCPIGFKAEPCEITLHDQTAIIAQTPLGTARHKVAPGKEQLPHSPFADPCGVMARWCTREDLVPLESNHVDTYRATPTNSGKYDYFRMTGEKVRYGEVVQLELGFQIIPQNGWLTMNIDLRSVSVVDSTCVSRLRNRIHAHTPTTTPPSELGIQPTIIRKPRNAYIIASVERAKRAQEGRHHHDKAARVETSKARTLRDALIFGRSPDEAAS
;
A
#
# COMPACT_ATOMS: atom_id res chain seq x y z
N MET A 1 0.48 -17.67 30.53
CA MET A 1 -0.23 -18.83 29.97
C MET A 1 0.20 -18.95 28.52
N SER A 2 1.00 -19.96 28.15
CA SER A 2 1.35 -20.20 26.74
C SER A 2 0.14 -20.84 26.08
N SER A 3 -0.59 -20.09 25.25
CA SER A 3 -1.61 -20.66 24.39
C SER A 3 -0.94 -21.69 23.47
N ILE A 4 -1.45 -22.92 23.49
CA ILE A 4 -1.09 -23.93 22.50
C ILE A 4 -1.40 -23.31 21.13
N PRO A 5 -0.44 -23.22 20.19
CA PRO A 5 -0.70 -22.67 18.88
C PRO A 5 -1.84 -23.47 18.26
N HIS A 6 -3.00 -22.83 18.04
CA HIS A 6 -4.09 -23.44 17.32
C HIS A 6 -3.59 -23.75 15.91
N PHE A 7 -3.42 -25.04 15.61
CA PHE A 7 -3.18 -25.51 14.25
C PHE A 7 -4.44 -25.21 13.44
N ARG A 8 -4.41 -24.11 12.70
CA ARG A 8 -5.45 -23.76 11.76
C ARG A 8 -5.46 -24.81 10.65
N LYS A 9 -6.61 -25.44 10.40
CA LYS A 9 -6.76 -26.31 9.23
C LYS A 9 -6.74 -25.41 7.99
N VAL A 10 -5.77 -25.61 7.11
CA VAL A 10 -5.58 -24.79 5.90
C VAL A 10 -5.79 -25.58 4.61
N GLN A 11 -6.13 -26.87 4.70
CA GLN A 11 -6.22 -27.78 3.55
C GLN A 11 -7.23 -27.36 2.48
N HIS A 12 -8.22 -26.54 2.86
CA HIS A 12 -9.24 -26.01 1.96
C HIS A 12 -8.83 -24.69 1.28
N LEU A 13 -7.74 -24.06 1.71
CA LEU A 13 -7.21 -22.83 1.11
C LEU A 13 -6.43 -23.14 -0.17
N PRO A 14 -6.23 -22.17 -1.09
CA PRO A 14 -5.31 -22.32 -2.21
C PRO A 14 -3.91 -22.75 -1.76
N LEU A 15 -3.18 -23.45 -2.62
CA LEU A 15 -1.85 -24.01 -2.29
C LEU A 15 -0.87 -22.91 -1.84
N GLU A 16 -0.98 -21.74 -2.47
CA GLU A 16 -0.18 -20.58 -2.17
C GLU A 16 -0.45 -20.08 -0.74
N GLU A 17 -1.71 -20.02 -0.32
CA GLU A 17 -2.10 -19.67 1.04
C GLU A 17 -1.65 -20.73 2.06
N GLN A 18 -1.84 -22.02 1.74
CA GLN A 18 -1.34 -23.11 2.57
C GLN A 18 0.16 -22.99 2.83
N PHE A 19 0.92 -22.58 1.81
CA PHE A 19 2.35 -22.34 1.92
C PHE A 19 2.67 -21.17 2.85
N MET A 20 1.93 -20.07 2.79
CA MET A 20 2.11 -18.92 3.68
C MET A 20 1.85 -19.28 5.15
N TRP A 21 0.92 -20.21 5.38
CA TRP A 21 0.60 -20.76 6.71
C TRP A 21 1.63 -21.73 7.30
N GLN A 22 2.63 -22.18 6.51
CA GLN A 22 3.72 -22.99 7.06
C GLN A 22 4.54 -22.17 8.06
N ASP A 23 4.84 -22.72 9.24
CA ASP A 23 5.45 -21.98 10.35
C ASP A 23 6.69 -21.17 9.95
N ARG A 24 7.59 -21.78 9.16
CA ARG A 24 8.81 -21.10 8.68
C ARG A 24 8.51 -19.89 7.80
N ASN A 25 7.49 -19.97 6.94
CA ASN A 25 7.11 -18.86 6.07
C ASN A 25 6.37 -17.79 6.87
N ARG A 26 5.45 -18.19 7.74
CA ARG A 26 4.73 -17.28 8.63
C ARG A 26 5.67 -16.46 9.50
N LEU A 27 6.70 -17.07 10.10
CA LEU A 27 7.72 -16.35 10.87
C LEU A 27 8.51 -15.37 10.01
N ALA A 28 8.82 -15.72 8.76
CA ALA A 28 9.48 -14.80 7.84
C ALA A 28 8.59 -13.61 7.46
N LEU A 29 7.30 -13.86 7.21
CA LEU A 29 6.31 -12.80 6.95
C LEU A 29 6.18 -11.86 8.15
N TYR A 30 6.08 -12.40 9.36
CA TYR A 30 6.03 -11.61 10.59
C TYR A 30 7.28 -10.75 10.75
N ALA A 31 8.48 -11.33 10.57
CA ALA A 31 9.72 -10.58 10.65
C ALA A 31 9.77 -9.44 9.63
N ALA A 32 9.28 -9.65 8.40
CA ALA A 32 9.20 -8.62 7.37
C ALA A 32 8.15 -7.53 7.72
N MET A 33 6.98 -7.91 8.22
CA MET A 33 5.94 -6.98 8.69
C MET A 33 6.36 -6.17 9.91
N GLU A 34 7.15 -6.74 10.81
CA GLU A 34 7.76 -5.99 11.90
C GLU A 34 8.85 -5.05 11.39
N ALA A 35 9.69 -5.54 10.48
CA ALA A 35 10.79 -4.77 9.92
C ALA A 35 10.28 -3.55 9.13
N SER A 36 9.18 -3.67 8.39
CA SER A 36 8.56 -2.54 7.68
C SER A 36 8.09 -1.42 8.63
N MET A 37 7.72 -1.77 9.86
CA MET A 37 7.24 -0.83 10.87
C MET A 37 8.36 -0.25 11.75
N ARG A 38 9.60 -0.74 11.67
CA ARG A 38 10.77 -0.21 12.40
C ARG A 38 11.21 1.22 12.03
N PRO A 39 11.25 1.63 10.75
CA PRO A 39 11.66 3.00 10.39
C PRO A 39 10.61 4.03 10.79
N VAL A 40 9.36 3.58 10.98
CA VAL A 40 8.29 4.43 11.49
C VAL A 40 8.58 4.66 12.98
N SER A 41 8.58 5.92 13.42
CA SER A 41 8.85 6.22 14.83
C SER A 41 7.89 5.42 15.70
N VAL A 42 8.37 5.01 16.88
CA VAL A 42 7.64 4.24 17.91
C VAL A 42 6.29 4.89 18.29
N LEU A 43 6.05 6.09 17.82
CA LEU A 43 5.01 6.99 18.24
C LEU A 43 3.99 7.29 17.14
N ASP A 44 4.27 6.89 15.90
CA ASP A 44 3.28 6.76 14.83
C ASP A 44 2.55 5.40 14.92
N ARG A 45 2.69 4.71 16.05
CA ARG A 45 2.15 3.38 16.22
C ARG A 45 0.63 3.47 16.28
N LEU A 46 0.03 2.53 15.55
CA LEU A 46 -1.34 2.04 15.63
C LEU A 46 -2.01 2.23 17.00
N ASP A 47 -1.25 2.10 18.09
CA ASP A 47 -1.61 2.43 19.49
C ASP A 47 -2.40 3.76 19.66
N VAL A 48 -2.08 4.81 18.89
CA VAL A 48 -2.80 6.11 18.93
C VAL A 48 -4.22 5.96 18.37
N TYR A 49 -4.35 5.23 17.26
CA TYR A 49 -5.62 5.02 16.56
C TYR A 49 -6.45 3.90 17.16
N SER A 50 -5.82 2.91 17.79
CA SER A 50 -6.49 1.79 18.46
C SER A 50 -7.09 2.17 19.82
N SER A 51 -6.67 3.31 20.39
CA SER A 51 -7.29 3.89 21.58
C SER A 51 -8.42 4.84 21.20
N PRO A 52 -9.70 4.54 21.52
CA PRO A 52 -10.83 5.41 21.16
C PRO A 52 -10.70 6.83 21.74
N HIS A 53 -10.22 6.95 22.97
CA HIS A 53 -10.03 8.25 23.64
C HIS A 53 -8.97 9.11 22.96
N THR A 54 -7.87 8.50 22.50
CA THR A 54 -6.80 9.24 21.83
C THR A 54 -7.24 9.63 20.42
N ALA A 55 -7.87 8.70 19.69
CA ALA A 55 -8.42 8.95 18.36
C ALA A 55 -9.40 10.14 18.36
N LEU A 56 -10.36 10.17 19.29
CA LEU A 56 -11.35 11.26 19.40
C LEU A 56 -10.74 12.62 19.75
N ARG A 57 -9.59 12.65 20.43
CA ARG A 57 -8.92 13.91 20.81
C ARG A 57 -8.10 14.50 19.67
N GLU A 58 -7.43 13.64 18.91
CA GLU A 58 -6.44 14.06 17.92
C GLU A 58 -6.99 14.11 16.49
N LEU A 59 -8.05 13.34 16.21
CA LEU A 59 -8.60 13.15 14.87
C LEU A 59 -10.03 13.69 14.77
N PHE A 60 -10.37 14.21 13.60
CA PHE A 60 -11.71 14.71 13.31
C PHE A 60 -11.95 14.72 11.81
N PHE A 61 -13.20 14.56 11.39
CA PHE A 61 -13.59 14.68 9.99
C PHE A 61 -13.83 16.15 9.63
N VAL A 62 -13.23 16.58 8.52
CA VAL A 62 -13.43 17.91 7.93
C VAL A 62 -14.26 17.76 6.67
N GLN A 63 -15.41 18.41 6.64
CA GLN A 63 -16.27 18.42 5.45
C GLN A 63 -15.63 19.25 4.35
N ASN A 64 -15.63 18.72 3.13
CA ASN A 64 -15.19 19.44 1.94
C ASN A 64 -16.21 20.53 1.58
N GLU A 65 -15.74 21.74 1.28
CA GLU A 65 -16.59 22.87 0.89
C GLU A 65 -17.46 22.56 -0.34
N SER A 66 -17.01 21.65 -1.19
CA SER A 66 -17.68 21.31 -2.45
C SER A 66 -18.78 20.24 -2.32
N GLY A 67 -19.05 19.67 -1.14
CA GLY A 67 -20.06 18.62 -1.04
C GLY A 67 -20.22 17.93 0.33
N PRO A 68 -20.91 16.78 0.35
CA PRO A 68 -21.11 15.98 1.56
C PRO A 68 -19.88 15.12 1.93
N ASP A 69 -18.81 15.19 1.14
CA ASP A 69 -17.61 14.41 1.34
C ASP A 69 -16.83 14.96 2.55
N SER A 70 -16.35 14.11 3.45
CA SER A 70 -15.52 14.53 4.60
C SER A 70 -14.20 13.75 4.63
N ILE A 71 -13.09 14.41 4.95
CA ILE A 71 -11.76 13.79 5.04
C ILE A 71 -11.33 13.70 6.50
N LEU A 72 -10.74 12.58 6.91
CA LEU A 72 -10.17 12.45 8.24
C LEU A 72 -8.89 13.29 8.34
N CYS A 73 -8.88 14.21 9.30
CA CYS A 73 -7.76 15.08 9.57
C CYS A 73 -7.24 14.88 11.00
N GLN A 74 -5.97 15.19 11.20
CA GLN A 74 -5.32 15.29 12.49
C GLN A 74 -5.06 16.75 12.84
N ARG A 75 -5.28 17.12 14.10
CA ARG A 75 -4.88 18.42 14.64
C ARG A 75 -3.41 18.36 15.07
N LEU A 76 -2.59 19.27 14.55
CA LEU A 76 -1.22 19.42 15.00
C LEU A 76 -1.13 20.31 16.26
N PRO A 77 -0.06 20.19 17.07
CA PRO A 77 0.12 21.02 18.26
C PRO A 77 0.15 22.53 17.99
N ASP A 78 0.54 22.94 16.78
CA ASP A 78 0.57 24.33 16.32
C ASP A 78 -0.79 24.82 15.78
N GLY A 79 -1.84 24.00 15.89
CA GLY A 79 -3.18 24.32 15.41
C GLY A 79 -3.40 24.06 13.92
N ARG A 80 -2.36 23.69 13.16
CA ARG A 80 -2.54 23.30 11.76
C ARG A 80 -3.31 21.99 11.65
N VAL A 81 -3.97 21.81 10.51
CA VAL A 81 -4.76 20.62 10.19
C VAL A 81 -4.08 19.91 9.03
N LEU A 82 -3.84 18.62 9.17
CA LEU A 82 -3.31 17.78 8.11
C LEU A 82 -4.23 16.58 7.90
N GLU A 83 -4.29 16.07 6.67
CA GLU A 83 -4.94 14.79 6.42
C GLU A 83 -4.27 13.69 7.26
N ALA A 84 -5.08 12.93 7.99
CA ALA A 84 -4.59 11.83 8.79
C ALA A 84 -4.33 10.62 7.88
N SER A 85 -3.18 9.97 8.06
CA SER A 85 -2.86 8.73 7.36
C SER A 85 -2.47 7.63 8.35
N LEU A 86 -2.83 6.40 8.02
CA LEU A 86 -2.48 5.21 8.78
C LEU A 86 -1.49 4.35 7.97
N LEU A 87 -0.35 4.02 8.58
CA LEU A 87 0.60 3.08 8.00
C LEU A 87 0.26 1.66 8.46
N VAL A 88 0.05 0.76 7.51
CA VAL A 88 -0.33 -0.63 7.77
C VAL A 88 0.58 -1.55 6.98
N SER A 89 1.12 -2.59 7.62
CA SER A 89 1.87 -3.63 6.92
C SER A 89 1.07 -4.91 6.87
N GLY A 90 1.12 -5.62 5.74
CA GLY A 90 0.41 -6.88 5.53
C GLY A 90 0.91 -7.60 4.28
N VAL A 91 0.30 -8.75 4.01
CA VAL A 91 0.60 -9.56 2.83
C VAL A 91 -0.45 -9.32 1.77
N VAL A 92 -0.04 -9.07 0.53
CA VAL A 92 -0.97 -8.83 -0.59
C VAL A 92 -1.79 -10.08 -0.88
N ALA A 93 -3.11 -9.99 -0.73
CA ALA A 93 -4.08 -11.03 -1.08
C ALA A 93 -4.77 -10.76 -2.43
N ALA A 94 -4.92 -9.49 -2.81
CA ALA A 94 -5.36 -9.11 -4.15
C ALA A 94 -4.83 -7.72 -4.49
N VAL A 95 -4.62 -7.44 -5.77
CA VAL A 95 -4.11 -6.14 -6.24
C VAL A 95 -4.59 -5.85 -7.65
N ASN A 96 -5.01 -4.60 -7.87
CA ASN A 96 -5.32 -4.04 -9.18
C ASN A 96 -4.72 -2.62 -9.23
N MET A 97 -3.57 -2.44 -9.88
CA MET A 97 -2.83 -1.18 -9.86
C MET A 97 -2.24 -0.84 -11.23
N MET A 98 -1.98 0.45 -11.46
CA MET A 98 -1.38 0.96 -12.70
C MET A 98 0.08 0.51 -12.92
N PRO A 99 0.59 0.47 -14.17
CA PRO A 99 -0.11 0.81 -15.41
C PRO A 99 -1.11 -0.26 -15.84
N PHE A 100 -2.24 0.19 -16.41
CA PHE A 100 -3.18 -0.68 -17.09
C PHE A 100 -2.83 -0.76 -18.57
N THR A 101 -2.67 -1.98 -19.08
CA THR A 101 -2.36 -2.26 -20.48
C THR A 101 -3.61 -2.54 -21.30
N ARG A 102 -4.74 -2.87 -20.62
CA ARG A 102 -6.01 -3.18 -21.27
C ARG A 102 -7.20 -2.62 -20.47
N SER A 103 -8.27 -2.25 -21.17
CA SER A 103 -9.47 -1.64 -20.57
C SER A 103 -10.17 -2.55 -19.58
N GLU A 104 -10.13 -3.87 -19.80
CA GLU A 104 -10.75 -4.87 -18.93
C GLU A 104 -10.17 -4.84 -17.51
N GLN A 105 -8.93 -4.34 -17.33
CA GLN A 105 -8.29 -4.21 -16.03
C GLN A 105 -8.91 -3.06 -15.20
N ILE A 106 -9.37 -1.99 -15.86
CA ILE A 106 -10.05 -0.87 -15.19
C ILE A 106 -11.53 -1.20 -14.95
N GLU A 107 -12.12 -1.96 -15.87
CA GLU A 107 -13.51 -2.42 -15.80
C GLU A 107 -13.72 -3.54 -14.78
N LEU A 108 -12.63 -4.11 -14.25
CA LEU A 108 -12.66 -5.15 -13.23
C LEU A 108 -13.28 -4.62 -11.92
N GLY A 109 -14.58 -4.86 -11.76
CA GLY A 109 -15.25 -4.78 -10.46
C GLY A 109 -15.10 -6.09 -9.69
N THR A 110 -14.85 -6.00 -8.40
CA THR A 110 -14.91 -7.15 -7.48
C THR A 110 -16.06 -6.95 -6.49
N SER A 111 -16.30 -7.91 -5.59
CA SER A 111 -17.25 -7.71 -4.49
C SER A 111 -16.84 -6.60 -3.51
N TRP A 112 -15.61 -6.11 -3.61
CA TRP A 112 -15.00 -5.18 -2.66
C TRP A 112 -14.32 -3.95 -3.30
N SER A 113 -14.26 -3.87 -4.63
CA SER A 113 -13.72 -2.71 -5.34
C SER A 113 -14.57 -2.41 -6.55
N THR A 114 -14.85 -1.12 -6.74
CA THR A 114 -15.63 -0.65 -7.90
C THR A 114 -14.73 -0.45 -9.12
N PRO A 115 -15.25 -0.59 -10.34
CA PRO A 115 -14.51 -0.25 -11.56
C PRO A 115 -13.94 1.18 -11.51
N GLY A 116 -12.83 1.42 -12.20
CA GLY A 116 -12.21 2.75 -12.20
C GLY A 116 -11.37 3.07 -10.97
N ASN A 117 -10.98 2.08 -10.16
CA ASN A 117 -10.11 2.25 -9.00
C ASN A 117 -8.81 1.48 -9.13
N GLN A 118 -7.77 2.03 -8.52
CA GLN A 118 -6.60 1.26 -8.09
C GLN A 118 -6.92 0.70 -6.72
N SER A 119 -6.76 -0.59 -6.51
CA SER A 119 -7.11 -1.22 -5.25
C SER A 119 -6.11 -2.30 -4.83
N ILE A 120 -6.01 -2.47 -3.52
CA ILE A 120 -5.19 -3.50 -2.91
C ILE A 120 -5.92 -4.07 -1.69
N ALA A 121 -5.86 -5.38 -1.54
CA ALA A 121 -6.32 -6.08 -0.36
C ALA A 121 -5.12 -6.76 0.29
N ILE A 122 -4.93 -6.52 1.59
CA ILE A 122 -3.88 -7.14 2.38
C ILE A 122 -4.46 -7.93 3.55
N VAL A 123 -3.77 -8.99 3.96
CA VAL A 123 -4.12 -9.83 5.11
C VAL A 123 -2.96 -9.90 6.09
N GLY A 124 -3.29 -10.14 7.37
CA GLY A 124 -2.32 -10.09 8.48
C GLY A 124 -1.77 -11.43 8.93
N PHE A 125 -2.39 -12.55 8.56
CA PHE A 125 -2.07 -13.89 9.08
C PHE A 125 -1.97 -13.92 10.61
N ASP A 126 -2.90 -13.29 11.34
CA ASP A 126 -2.89 -13.15 12.80
C ASP A 126 -1.70 -12.35 13.39
N HIS A 127 -0.97 -11.58 12.57
CA HIS A 127 0.09 -10.70 13.06
C HIS A 127 -0.48 -9.59 13.97
N SER A 128 0.11 -9.41 15.16
CA SER A 128 -0.39 -8.50 16.18
C SER A 128 -0.55 -7.05 15.71
N SER A 129 0.43 -6.52 14.95
CA SER A 129 0.33 -5.15 14.40
C SER A 129 -0.78 -5.02 13.35
N PHE A 130 -1.11 -6.09 12.63
CA PHE A 130 -2.22 -6.05 11.68
C PHE A 130 -3.55 -6.05 12.42
N ILE A 131 -3.69 -6.83 13.49
CA ILE A 131 -4.87 -6.82 14.37
C ILE A 131 -5.10 -5.40 14.93
N LEU A 132 -4.05 -4.76 15.46
CA LEU A 132 -4.14 -3.37 15.93
C LEU A 132 -4.56 -2.39 14.81
N ALA A 133 -4.20 -2.66 13.55
CA ALA A 133 -4.64 -1.85 12.40
C ALA A 133 -6.12 -2.03 12.11
N THR A 134 -6.62 -3.27 12.18
CA THR A 134 -8.06 -3.53 12.03
C THR A 134 -8.87 -2.87 13.15
N GLU A 135 -8.37 -2.86 14.38
CA GLU A 135 -8.99 -2.16 15.52
C GLU A 135 -8.98 -0.63 15.32
N ALA A 136 -7.85 -0.07 14.87
CA ALA A 136 -7.73 1.35 14.54
C ALA A 136 -8.75 1.78 13.47
N ILE A 137 -8.89 0.99 12.41
CA ILE A 137 -9.87 1.25 11.33
C ILE A 137 -11.31 1.16 11.88
N ALA A 138 -11.59 0.20 12.76
CA ALA A 138 -12.90 0.08 13.41
C ALA A 138 -13.24 1.32 14.25
N ASN A 139 -12.27 1.87 14.99
CA ASN A 139 -12.44 3.11 15.75
C ASN A 139 -12.70 4.30 14.82
N ILE A 140 -11.94 4.44 13.73
CA ILE A 140 -12.15 5.52 12.74
C ILE A 140 -13.55 5.42 12.11
N ARG A 141 -14.03 4.19 11.84
CA ARG A 141 -15.39 3.96 11.35
C ARG A 141 -16.45 4.38 12.37
N ALA A 142 -16.25 4.09 13.65
CA ALA A 142 -17.16 4.55 14.72
C ALA A 142 -17.18 6.08 14.82
N MET A 143 -16.03 6.74 14.60
CA MET A 143 -15.95 8.20 14.50
C MET A 143 -16.73 8.72 13.28
N ALA A 144 -16.60 8.07 12.12
CA ALA A 144 -17.33 8.44 10.91
C ALA A 144 -18.86 8.31 11.09
N GLN A 145 -19.30 7.23 11.72
CA GLN A 145 -20.72 7.02 12.04
C GLN A 145 -21.26 8.09 13.00
N THR A 146 -20.45 8.52 13.96
CA THR A 146 -20.83 9.59 14.91
C THR A 146 -20.84 10.96 14.23
N HIS A 147 -19.92 11.20 13.28
CA HIS A 147 -19.88 12.42 12.47
C HIS A 147 -21.09 12.54 11.52
N CYS A 148 -21.57 11.41 10.99
CA CYS A 148 -22.70 11.34 10.07
C CYS A 148 -23.84 10.47 10.64
N PRO A 149 -24.58 10.94 11.67
CA PRO A 149 -25.57 10.13 12.36
C PRO A 149 -26.77 9.73 11.46
N ILE A 150 -27.00 10.47 10.38
CA ILE A 150 -28.07 10.20 9.41
C ILE A 150 -27.43 9.74 8.10
N GLY A 151 -27.89 8.61 7.58
CA GLY A 151 -27.50 8.12 6.25
C GLY A 151 -26.16 7.39 6.18
N PHE A 152 -25.37 7.32 7.26
CA PHE A 152 -24.15 6.52 7.27
C PHE A 152 -24.48 5.02 7.31
N LYS A 153 -24.05 4.30 6.28
CA LYS A 153 -24.15 2.85 6.21
C LYS A 153 -22.77 2.27 6.49
N ALA A 154 -22.65 1.58 7.61
CA ALA A 154 -21.46 0.78 7.87
C ALA A 154 -21.39 -0.34 6.81
N GLU A 155 -20.42 -0.26 5.91
CA GLU A 155 -20.04 -1.40 5.09
C GLU A 155 -19.60 -2.56 5.97
N PRO A 156 -19.80 -3.82 5.53
CA PRO A 156 -19.34 -4.97 6.28
C PRO A 156 -17.85 -4.81 6.63
N CYS A 157 -17.57 -4.73 7.92
CA CYS A 157 -16.24 -4.43 8.46
C CYS A 157 -15.19 -5.48 8.11
N GLU A 158 -15.64 -6.67 7.71
CA GLU A 158 -14.84 -7.88 7.63
C GLU A 158 -15.01 -8.48 6.25
N ILE A 159 -14.31 -7.91 5.29
CA ILE A 159 -14.14 -8.59 4.00
C ILE A 159 -13.12 -9.68 4.26
N THR A 160 -13.56 -10.93 4.14
CA THR A 160 -12.70 -12.08 4.34
C THR A 160 -12.12 -12.53 3.01
N LEU A 161 -10.80 -12.63 2.94
CA LEU A 161 -10.06 -13.24 1.84
C LEU A 161 -9.27 -14.40 2.41
N HIS A 162 -9.51 -15.62 1.90
CA HIS A 162 -8.83 -16.83 2.38
C HIS A 162 -9.00 -17.04 3.89
N ASP A 163 -10.23 -16.82 4.38
CA ASP A 163 -10.61 -16.83 5.80
C ASP A 163 -9.86 -15.83 6.70
N GLN A 164 -9.12 -14.87 6.12
CA GLN A 164 -8.50 -13.78 6.86
C GLN A 164 -9.33 -12.53 6.72
N THR A 165 -9.47 -11.76 7.81
CA THR A 165 -9.91 -10.37 7.71
C THR A 165 -8.90 -9.60 6.85
N ALA A 166 -9.38 -9.06 5.74
CA ALA A 166 -8.59 -8.25 4.83
C ALA A 166 -8.83 -6.77 5.08
N ILE A 167 -7.76 -5.98 4.97
CA ILE A 167 -7.86 -4.52 4.84
C ILE A 167 -7.84 -4.21 3.36
N ILE A 168 -8.87 -3.49 2.91
CA ILE A 168 -9.06 -3.13 1.51
C ILE A 168 -8.94 -1.62 1.40
N ALA A 169 -8.06 -1.20 0.50
CA ALA A 169 -7.81 0.19 0.21
C ALA A 169 -7.94 0.42 -1.28
N GLN A 170 -8.57 1.53 -1.66
CA GLN A 170 -8.79 1.87 -3.05
C GLN A 170 -8.76 3.37 -3.29
N THR A 171 -8.29 3.76 -4.48
CA THR A 171 -8.25 5.15 -4.91
C THR A 171 -8.79 5.25 -6.33
N PRO A 172 -9.80 6.12 -6.57
CA PRO A 172 -10.33 6.36 -7.89
C PRO A 172 -9.25 6.88 -8.83
N LEU A 173 -9.31 6.49 -10.10
CA LEU A 173 -8.37 6.94 -11.13
C LEU A 173 -8.51 8.43 -11.48
N GLY A 174 -9.66 9.02 -11.17
CA GLY A 174 -9.90 10.45 -11.35
C GLY A 174 -11.01 10.94 -10.46
N THR A 175 -11.10 12.26 -10.33
CA THR A 175 -12.14 12.96 -9.57
C THR A 175 -13.21 13.45 -10.55
N ALA A 176 -14.49 13.23 -10.26
CA ALA A 176 -15.57 13.71 -11.12
C ALA A 176 -15.44 15.23 -11.35
N ARG A 177 -15.57 15.69 -12.60
CA ARG A 177 -15.29 17.09 -12.96
C ARG A 177 -16.01 18.11 -12.10
N HIS A 178 -17.28 17.86 -11.78
CA HIS A 178 -18.10 18.73 -10.94
C HIS A 178 -17.65 18.80 -9.47
N LYS A 179 -16.80 17.88 -9.01
CA LYS A 179 -16.20 17.87 -7.65
C LYS A 179 -14.80 18.48 -7.61
N VAL A 180 -14.23 18.87 -8.75
CA VAL A 180 -12.89 19.45 -8.81
C VAL A 180 -12.94 20.87 -8.27
N ALA A 181 -12.22 21.11 -7.17
CA ALA A 181 -12.15 22.44 -6.57
C ALA A 181 -11.54 23.47 -7.54
N PRO A 182 -12.00 24.74 -7.52
CA PRO A 182 -11.45 25.80 -8.36
C PRO A 182 -9.93 25.93 -8.19
N GLY A 183 -9.21 26.07 -9.32
CA GLY A 183 -7.76 26.24 -9.32
C GLY A 183 -6.94 24.96 -9.09
N LYS A 184 -7.57 23.80 -8.93
CA LYS A 184 -6.85 22.52 -8.94
C LYS A 184 -6.36 22.22 -10.36
N GLU A 185 -5.05 22.02 -10.48
CA GLU A 185 -4.42 21.68 -11.74
C GLU A 185 -4.68 20.20 -12.08
N GLN A 186 -5.11 19.95 -13.31
CA GLN A 186 -5.20 18.59 -13.83
C GLN A 186 -3.78 18.02 -13.94
N LEU A 187 -3.54 16.86 -13.34
CA LEU A 187 -2.26 16.18 -13.46
C LEU A 187 -2.29 15.31 -14.72
N PRO A 188 -1.58 15.68 -15.81
CA PRO A 188 -1.54 14.85 -17.00
C PRO A 188 -0.91 13.50 -16.67
N HIS A 189 -1.44 12.44 -17.28
CA HIS A 189 -0.88 11.11 -17.11
C HIS A 189 0.49 11.03 -17.77
N SER A 190 1.49 10.69 -16.97
CA SER A 190 2.82 10.38 -17.50
C SER A 190 2.72 9.17 -18.44
N PRO A 191 3.44 9.15 -19.57
CA PRO A 191 3.55 7.96 -20.43
C PRO A 191 4.04 6.71 -19.69
N PHE A 192 4.72 6.87 -18.55
CA PHE A 192 5.12 5.74 -17.70
C PHE A 192 3.97 5.20 -16.85
N ALA A 193 3.01 6.05 -16.47
CA ALA A 193 1.86 5.66 -15.64
C ALA A 193 0.71 5.11 -16.50
N ASP A 194 0.56 5.61 -17.74
CA ASP A 194 -0.46 5.17 -18.69
C ASP A 194 0.13 4.94 -20.10
N PRO A 195 0.99 3.93 -20.28
CA PRO A 195 1.71 3.70 -21.53
C PRO A 195 0.79 3.40 -22.72
N CYS A 196 -0.42 2.89 -22.43
CA CYS A 196 -1.39 2.50 -23.46
C CYS A 196 -2.56 3.49 -23.60
N GLY A 197 -2.56 4.61 -22.87
CA GLY A 197 -3.67 5.58 -22.87
C GLY A 197 -4.99 5.01 -22.35
N VAL A 198 -4.95 3.93 -21.58
CA VAL A 198 -6.12 3.20 -21.10
C VAL A 198 -6.81 4.01 -20.01
N MET A 199 -6.05 4.54 -19.05
CA MET A 199 -6.61 5.40 -18.01
C MET A 199 -7.09 6.74 -18.57
N ALA A 200 -6.33 7.38 -19.47
CA ALA A 200 -6.72 8.65 -20.08
C ALA A 200 -8.08 8.53 -20.80
N ARG A 201 -8.29 7.43 -21.54
CA ARG A 201 -9.57 7.14 -22.20
C ARG A 201 -10.69 6.88 -21.20
N TRP A 202 -10.42 6.14 -20.13
CA TRP A 202 -11.38 5.92 -19.05
C TRP A 202 -11.82 7.24 -18.41
N CYS A 203 -10.87 8.08 -17.96
CA CYS A 203 -11.18 9.37 -17.35
C CYS A 203 -11.95 10.29 -18.30
N THR A 204 -11.62 10.29 -19.59
CA THR A 204 -12.38 11.06 -20.59
C THR A 204 -13.82 10.55 -20.74
N ARG A 205 -14.01 9.22 -20.77
CA ARG A 205 -15.33 8.59 -20.90
C ARG A 205 -16.24 8.87 -19.71
N GLU A 206 -15.68 8.80 -18.50
CA GLU A 206 -16.42 8.94 -17.24
C GLU A 206 -16.48 10.39 -16.71
N ASP A 207 -16.07 11.38 -17.53
CA ASP A 207 -15.94 12.81 -17.16
C ASP A 207 -15.17 13.04 -15.83
N LEU A 208 -14.03 12.36 -15.72
CA LEU A 208 -13.12 12.45 -14.59
C LEU A 208 -11.90 13.30 -14.93
N VAL A 209 -11.42 14.03 -13.93
CA VAL A 209 -10.19 14.82 -13.97
C VAL A 209 -9.17 14.15 -13.05
N PRO A 210 -8.03 13.68 -13.57
CA PRO A 210 -6.98 13.13 -12.72
C PRO A 210 -6.30 14.23 -11.89
N LEU A 211 -6.32 14.07 -10.58
CA LEU A 211 -5.68 14.94 -9.61
C LEU A 211 -4.56 14.21 -8.88
N GLU A 212 -3.72 14.95 -8.15
CA GLU A 212 -2.67 14.37 -7.31
C GLU A 212 -3.23 13.36 -6.28
N SER A 213 -4.42 13.62 -5.74
CA SER A 213 -5.11 12.72 -4.80
C SER A 213 -5.52 11.37 -5.41
N ASN A 214 -5.59 11.28 -6.74
CA ASN A 214 -5.89 10.06 -7.48
C ASN A 214 -4.63 9.21 -7.75
N HIS A 215 -3.44 9.73 -7.46
CA HIS A 215 -2.18 9.03 -7.68
C HIS A 215 -1.80 8.18 -6.47
N VAL A 216 -1.49 6.91 -6.73
CA VAL A 216 -0.96 5.98 -5.74
C VAL A 216 0.54 5.85 -5.91
N ASP A 217 1.30 6.32 -4.93
CA ASP A 217 2.76 6.22 -5.02
C ASP A 217 3.21 4.78 -4.74
N THR A 218 3.99 4.18 -5.65
CA THR A 218 4.50 2.81 -5.48
C THR A 218 6.02 2.81 -5.35
N TYR A 219 6.52 2.12 -4.33
CA TYR A 219 7.94 2.01 -4.02
C TYR A 219 8.37 0.56 -3.79
N ARG A 220 9.65 0.30 -4.01
CA ARG A 220 10.37 -0.86 -3.47
C ARG A 220 11.27 -0.37 -2.34
N ALA A 221 11.07 -0.92 -1.15
CA ALA A 221 11.90 -0.63 0.01
C ALA A 221 13.06 -1.63 0.05
N THR A 222 14.30 -1.12 0.09
CA THR A 222 15.51 -1.95 0.21
C THR A 222 16.15 -1.69 1.56
N PRO A 223 16.34 -2.71 2.41
CA PRO A 223 16.93 -2.52 3.73
C PRO A 223 18.38 -2.05 3.61
N THR A 224 18.75 -1.09 4.44
CA THR A 224 20.12 -0.58 4.59
C THR A 224 20.79 -1.21 5.80
N ASN A 225 22.12 -1.15 5.86
CA ASN A 225 22.90 -1.59 7.03
C ASN A 225 22.52 -0.86 8.34
N SER A 226 21.88 0.31 8.24
CA SER A 226 21.44 1.11 9.38
C SER A 226 20.09 0.69 9.97
N GLY A 227 19.44 -0.33 9.41
CA GLY A 227 18.07 -0.72 9.78
C GLY A 227 16.98 0.21 9.24
N LYS A 228 17.34 1.17 8.39
CA LYS A 228 16.43 1.99 7.59
C LYS A 228 16.19 1.36 6.21
N TYR A 229 15.22 1.87 5.46
CA TYR A 229 15.00 1.51 4.06
C TYR A 229 15.36 2.65 3.12
N ASP A 230 15.95 2.30 1.99
CA ASP A 230 16.01 3.15 0.81
C ASP A 230 14.80 2.84 -0.08
N TYR A 231 14.09 3.88 -0.54
CA TYR A 231 12.88 3.73 -1.34
C TYR A 231 13.15 4.04 -2.81
N PHE A 232 12.90 3.04 -3.66
CA PHE A 232 13.03 3.16 -5.10
C PHE A 232 11.63 3.20 -5.74
N ARG A 233 11.31 4.27 -6.46
CA ARG A 233 10.03 4.37 -7.16
C ARG A 233 9.88 3.22 -8.15
N MET A 234 8.69 2.65 -8.21
CA MET A 234 8.36 1.59 -9.16
C MET A 234 6.94 1.74 -9.69
N THR A 235 6.57 0.94 -10.69
CA THR A 235 5.21 0.86 -11.23
C THR A 235 4.35 -0.05 -10.33
N GLY A 236 3.07 0.27 -10.18
CA GLY A 236 2.10 -0.51 -9.39
C GLY A 236 1.93 -1.94 -9.89
N GLU A 237 2.07 -2.17 -11.20
CA GLU A 237 2.07 -3.50 -11.80
C GLU A 237 3.12 -4.44 -11.19
N LYS A 238 4.17 -3.92 -10.52
CA LYS A 238 5.23 -4.76 -9.93
C LYS A 238 4.84 -5.32 -8.56
N VAL A 239 3.75 -4.84 -7.96
CA VAL A 239 3.19 -5.39 -6.72
C VAL A 239 2.52 -6.73 -7.04
N ARG A 240 2.84 -7.76 -6.25
CA ARG A 240 2.35 -9.13 -6.46
C ARG A 240 1.67 -9.70 -5.23
N TYR A 241 0.75 -10.62 -5.49
CA TYR A 241 0.19 -11.50 -4.48
C TYR A 241 1.29 -12.19 -3.67
N GLY A 242 1.11 -12.25 -2.35
CA GLY A 242 2.03 -12.85 -1.39
C GLY A 242 3.24 -11.99 -0.99
N GLU A 243 3.41 -10.80 -1.57
CA GLU A 243 4.45 -9.86 -1.12
C GLU A 243 4.05 -9.20 0.20
N VAL A 244 5.05 -8.92 1.05
CA VAL A 244 4.84 -8.09 2.23
C VAL A 244 4.98 -6.64 1.82
N VAL A 245 3.91 -5.88 2.06
CA VAL A 245 3.83 -4.46 1.71
C VAL A 245 3.56 -3.62 2.94
N GLN A 246 3.98 -2.36 2.89
CA GLN A 246 3.51 -1.28 3.76
C GLN A 246 2.63 -0.35 2.94
N LEU A 247 1.41 -0.14 3.40
CA LEU A 247 0.43 0.77 2.84
C LEU A 247 0.36 2.05 3.67
N GLU A 248 0.12 3.16 2.99
CA GLU A 248 -0.34 4.40 3.60
C GLU A 248 -1.80 4.61 3.22
N LEU A 249 -2.65 4.68 4.23
CA LEU A 249 -4.10 4.71 4.10
C LEU A 249 -4.65 6.08 4.52
N GLY A 250 -5.45 6.71 3.66
CA GLY A 250 -6.29 7.86 4.01
C GLY A 250 -7.72 7.39 4.31
N PHE A 251 -8.53 8.27 4.90
CA PHE A 251 -9.92 7.95 5.23
C PHE A 251 -10.83 9.08 4.80
N GLN A 252 -11.87 8.74 4.03
CA GLN A 252 -12.83 9.69 3.51
C GLN A 252 -14.25 9.16 3.67
N ILE A 253 -15.17 10.01 4.10
CA ILE A 253 -16.61 9.75 4.03
C ILE A 253 -17.09 10.25 2.68
N ILE A 254 -17.72 9.37 1.90
CA ILE A 254 -18.23 9.67 0.56
C ILE A 254 -19.69 9.26 0.40
N PRO A 255 -20.48 9.97 -0.42
CA PRO A 255 -21.82 9.54 -0.78
C PRO A 255 -21.77 8.38 -1.77
N GLN A 256 -22.57 7.34 -1.50
CA GLN A 256 -22.75 6.18 -2.36
C GLN A 256 -24.21 5.72 -2.34
N ASN A 257 -24.87 5.80 -3.49
CA ASN A 257 -26.25 5.33 -3.70
C ASN A 257 -27.28 5.89 -2.68
N GLY A 258 -27.16 7.18 -2.33
CA GLY A 258 -28.05 7.85 -1.37
C GLY A 258 -27.69 7.65 0.11
N TRP A 259 -26.59 6.95 0.40
CA TRP A 259 -26.05 6.76 1.74
C TRP A 259 -24.64 7.34 1.83
N LEU A 260 -24.10 7.49 3.03
CA LEU A 260 -22.70 7.84 3.28
C LEU A 260 -21.94 6.58 3.69
N THR A 261 -20.75 6.37 3.15
CA THR A 261 -19.85 5.28 3.52
C THR A 261 -18.45 5.83 3.82
N MET A 262 -17.64 5.08 4.55
CA MET A 262 -16.24 5.40 4.77
C MET A 262 -15.38 4.63 3.78
N ASN A 263 -14.77 5.33 2.82
CA ASN A 263 -13.73 4.79 1.96
C ASN A 263 -12.36 4.83 2.65
N ILE A 264 -11.56 3.80 2.40
CA ILE A 264 -10.15 3.76 2.79
C ILE A 264 -9.33 4.06 1.53
N ASP A 265 -8.78 5.25 1.46
CA ASP A 265 -8.00 5.73 0.32
C ASP A 265 -6.61 5.11 0.35
N LEU A 266 -6.18 4.53 -0.78
CA LEU A 266 -4.82 4.05 -0.95
C LEU A 266 -3.89 5.21 -1.35
N ARG A 267 -3.07 5.72 -0.43
CA ARG A 267 -2.15 6.83 -0.74
C ARG A 267 -0.82 6.35 -1.33
N SER A 268 -0.25 5.30 -0.74
CA SER A 268 0.99 4.71 -1.25
C SER A 268 1.14 3.24 -0.88
N VAL A 269 1.96 2.53 -1.65
CA VAL A 269 2.34 1.13 -1.47
C VAL A 269 3.86 1.01 -1.52
N SER A 270 4.45 0.36 -0.51
CA SER A 270 5.88 0.05 -0.49
C SER A 270 6.07 -1.47 -0.38
N VAL A 271 6.68 -2.11 -1.37
CA VAL A 271 7.04 -3.53 -1.30
C VAL A 271 8.28 -3.68 -0.44
N VAL A 272 8.14 -4.39 0.68
CA VAL A 272 9.19 -4.56 1.70
C VAL A 272 9.90 -5.90 1.54
N ASP A 273 9.15 -6.96 1.29
CA ASP A 273 9.70 -8.30 1.11
C ASP A 273 8.96 -9.06 -0.01
N SER A 274 9.72 -9.54 -1.00
CA SER A 274 9.25 -10.38 -2.11
C SER A 274 9.82 -11.81 -2.08
N THR A 275 10.55 -12.17 -1.01
CA THR A 275 11.26 -13.44 -0.88
C THR A 275 10.30 -14.62 -0.69
N CYS A 276 9.19 -14.44 0.04
CA CYS A 276 8.17 -15.50 0.19
C CYS A 276 7.57 -15.90 -1.17
N VAL A 277 7.22 -14.93 -2.02
CA VAL A 277 6.74 -15.18 -3.39
C VAL A 277 7.80 -15.86 -4.24
N SER A 278 9.05 -15.43 -4.13
CA SER A 278 10.16 -16.02 -4.88
C SER A 278 10.38 -17.49 -4.50
N ARG A 279 10.29 -17.82 -3.20
CA ARG A 279 10.37 -19.20 -2.70
C ARG A 279 9.19 -20.06 -3.13
N LEU A 280 7.98 -19.50 -3.08
CA LEU A 280 6.76 -20.16 -3.54
C LEU A 280 6.88 -20.53 -5.03
N ARG A 281 7.29 -19.58 -5.88
CA ARG A 281 7.46 -19.81 -7.32
C ARG A 281 8.49 -20.92 -7.57
N ASN A 282 9.64 -20.85 -6.91
CA ASN A 282 10.68 -21.87 -7.05
C ASN A 282 10.20 -23.25 -6.62
N ARG A 283 9.35 -23.36 -5.58
CA ARG A 283 8.77 -24.64 -5.15
C ARG A 283 7.66 -25.15 -6.05
N ILE A 284 6.78 -24.29 -6.56
CA ILE A 284 5.78 -24.71 -7.55
C ILE A 284 6.48 -25.28 -8.80
N HIS A 285 7.60 -24.67 -9.21
CA HIS A 285 8.39 -25.16 -10.34
C HIS A 285 9.22 -26.42 -9.97
N ALA A 286 9.74 -26.52 -8.74
CA ALA A 286 10.49 -27.67 -8.23
C ALA A 286 9.65 -28.85 -7.76
N HIS A 287 8.33 -28.67 -7.58
CA HIS A 287 7.38 -29.75 -7.34
C HIS A 287 6.84 -30.36 -8.65
N THR A 288 7.43 -30.00 -9.80
CA THR A 288 7.69 -31.00 -10.85
C THR A 288 8.59 -32.07 -10.23
N PRO A 289 8.14 -33.32 -10.07
CA PRO A 289 8.60 -34.18 -9.00
C PRO A 289 10.10 -34.50 -9.12
N THR A 290 10.88 -34.05 -8.13
CA THR A 290 12.07 -34.78 -7.71
C THR A 290 12.19 -34.70 -6.20
N THR A 291 11.99 -35.85 -5.59
CA THR A 291 11.84 -36.11 -4.15
C THR A 291 13.16 -35.97 -3.42
N THR A 292 13.24 -35.08 -2.42
CA THR A 292 14.07 -35.25 -1.21
C THR A 292 13.77 -34.18 -0.15
N PRO A 293 13.72 -34.51 1.16
CA PRO A 293 13.43 -33.53 2.21
C PRO A 293 14.71 -33.06 2.93
N PRO A 294 14.74 -31.83 3.49
CA PRO A 294 15.66 -31.55 4.59
C PRO A 294 15.06 -30.82 5.80
N SER A 295 15.34 -31.43 6.96
CA SER A 295 15.86 -30.95 8.26
C SER A 295 15.60 -29.50 8.74
N GLU A 296 15.15 -29.43 10.00
CA GLU A 296 14.81 -28.26 10.82
C GLU A 296 16.03 -27.64 11.55
N LEU A 297 16.02 -26.32 11.73
CA LEU A 297 16.85 -25.59 12.72
C LEU A 297 16.06 -24.40 13.30
N GLY A 298 16.08 -24.28 14.63
CA GLY A 298 15.27 -23.35 15.42
C GLY A 298 15.93 -22.00 15.75
N ILE A 299 15.10 -21.01 16.11
CA ILE A 299 15.51 -19.67 16.57
C ILE A 299 14.56 -19.20 17.69
N GLN A 300 15.11 -18.60 18.74
CA GLN A 300 14.43 -18.02 19.92
C GLN A 300 14.29 -16.49 19.82
N PRO A 301 13.18 -15.85 20.26
CA PRO A 301 13.01 -14.40 20.22
C PRO A 301 13.32 -13.70 21.55
N THR A 302 13.83 -12.47 21.47
CA THR A 302 14.16 -11.59 22.61
C THR A 302 13.14 -10.44 22.73
N ILE A 303 12.74 -10.09 23.96
CA ILE A 303 11.74 -9.04 24.27
C ILE A 303 12.44 -7.73 24.64
N ILE A 304 12.03 -6.60 24.06
CA ILE A 304 12.51 -5.25 24.39
C ILE A 304 11.33 -4.36 24.84
N ARG A 305 11.49 -3.65 25.96
CA ARG A 305 10.49 -2.72 26.56
C ARG A 305 10.54 -1.32 25.90
N LYS A 306 9.37 -0.68 25.76
CA LYS A 306 9.15 0.65 25.11
C LYS A 306 9.40 1.84 26.06
N PRO A 307 9.93 2.97 25.58
CA PRO A 307 9.80 4.30 26.21
C PRO A 307 8.74 5.20 25.52
N ARG A 308 8.40 6.33 26.16
CA ARG A 308 7.29 7.26 25.86
C ARG A 308 7.72 8.53 25.06
N ASN A 309 6.77 9.04 24.25
CA ASN A 309 6.59 10.39 23.65
C ASN A 309 7.21 10.76 22.28
N ALA A 310 6.36 11.14 21.29
CA ALA A 310 6.48 12.23 20.27
C ALA A 310 5.61 12.01 19.00
N TYR A 311 5.11 13.05 18.32
CA TYR A 311 4.19 12.94 17.16
C TYR A 311 4.80 13.57 15.88
N ILE A 312 4.19 13.31 14.71
CA ILE A 312 4.32 13.93 13.36
C ILE A 312 5.35 13.31 12.39
N ILE A 313 4.99 12.25 11.62
CA ILE A 313 5.92 11.66 10.62
C ILE A 313 5.30 11.20 9.29
N ALA A 314 4.04 10.77 9.18
CA ALA A 314 3.54 10.14 7.93
C ALA A 314 3.62 11.03 6.67
N SER A 315 3.22 12.31 6.77
CA SER A 315 3.37 13.29 5.67
C SER A 315 4.84 13.63 5.36
N VAL A 316 5.69 13.65 6.39
CA VAL A 316 7.14 13.87 6.26
C VAL A 316 7.81 12.68 5.58
N GLU A 317 7.44 11.44 5.93
CA GLU A 317 7.95 10.23 5.29
C GLU A 317 7.44 10.10 3.85
N ARG A 318 6.22 10.55 3.53
CA ARG A 318 5.78 10.63 2.13
C ARG A 318 6.61 11.65 1.34
N ALA A 319 6.84 12.84 1.88
CA ALA A 319 7.68 13.86 1.25
C ALA A 319 9.13 13.38 1.07
N LYS A 320 9.68 12.70 2.08
CA LYS A 320 11.01 12.11 2.06
C LYS A 320 11.12 10.98 1.03
N ARG A 321 10.18 10.03 1.00
CA ARG A 321 10.11 8.99 -0.04
C ARG A 321 9.99 9.57 -1.45
N ALA A 322 9.17 10.61 -1.62
CA ALA A 322 9.05 11.31 -2.89
C ALA A 322 10.34 12.04 -3.29
N GLN A 323 11.11 12.57 -2.32
CA GLN A 323 12.40 13.20 -2.57
C GLN A 323 13.49 12.17 -2.92
N GLU A 324 13.62 11.11 -2.12
CA GLU A 324 14.55 9.99 -2.36
C GLU A 324 14.26 9.30 -3.70
N GLY A 325 12.99 8.99 -3.96
CA GLY A 325 12.53 8.39 -5.20
C GLY A 325 12.84 9.26 -6.43
N ARG A 326 12.68 10.59 -6.34
CA ARG A 326 13.07 11.53 -7.40
C ARG A 326 14.58 11.54 -7.62
N HIS A 327 15.38 11.63 -6.55
CA HIS A 327 16.84 11.60 -6.67
C HIS A 327 17.37 10.32 -7.32
N HIS A 328 16.79 9.16 -7.02
CA HIS A 328 17.17 7.91 -7.65
C HIS A 328 16.71 7.82 -9.11
N HIS A 329 15.51 8.32 -9.43
CA HIS A 329 15.03 8.38 -10.81
C HIS A 329 15.91 9.28 -11.68
N ASP A 330 16.30 10.46 -11.18
CA ASP A 330 17.20 11.38 -11.90
C ASP A 330 18.59 10.77 -12.12
N LYS A 331 19.11 10.02 -11.13
CA LYS A 331 20.37 9.26 -11.28
C LYS A 331 20.25 8.17 -12.34
N ALA A 332 19.16 7.40 -12.34
CA ALA A 332 18.93 6.35 -13.33
C ALA A 332 18.79 6.93 -14.75
N ALA A 333 18.02 8.00 -14.91
CA ALA A 333 17.85 8.70 -16.18
C ALA A 333 19.16 9.28 -16.71
N ARG A 334 20.03 9.82 -15.83
CA ARG A 334 21.38 10.28 -16.18
C ARG A 334 22.30 9.14 -16.63
N VAL A 335 22.21 7.97 -16.00
CA VAL A 335 22.98 6.79 -16.42
C VAL A 335 22.50 6.28 -17.78
N GLU A 336 21.19 6.24 -18.02
CA GLU A 336 20.64 5.84 -19.33
C GLU A 336 21.00 6.82 -20.45
N THR A 337 20.89 8.14 -20.21
CA THR A 337 21.31 9.15 -21.19
C THR A 337 22.81 9.12 -21.44
N SER A 338 23.64 8.86 -20.42
CA SER A 338 25.08 8.64 -20.60
C SER A 338 25.36 7.42 -21.46
N LYS A 339 24.71 6.28 -21.21
CA LYS A 339 24.88 5.06 -22.02
C LYS A 339 24.42 5.27 -23.47
N ALA A 340 23.30 5.95 -23.68
CA ALA A 340 22.78 6.27 -25.01
C ALA A 340 23.74 7.19 -25.77
N ARG A 341 24.38 8.14 -25.08
CA ARG A 341 25.40 9.01 -25.66
C ARG A 341 26.67 8.23 -26.03
N THR A 342 27.18 7.38 -25.14
CA THR A 342 28.36 6.53 -25.43
C THR A 342 28.11 5.61 -26.62
N LEU A 343 26.92 4.99 -26.72
CA LEU A 343 26.53 4.17 -27.88
C LEU A 343 26.44 4.99 -29.17
N ARG A 344 25.89 6.21 -29.10
CA ARG A 344 25.81 7.11 -30.26
C ARG A 344 27.19 7.58 -30.72
N ASP A 345 28.08 7.90 -29.80
CA ASP A 345 29.45 8.30 -30.13
C ASP A 345 30.23 7.11 -30.72
N ALA A 346 30.07 5.89 -30.18
CA ALA A 346 30.68 4.68 -30.77
C ALA A 346 30.22 4.43 -32.21
N LEU A 347 28.93 4.63 -32.50
CA LEU A 347 28.35 4.56 -33.86
C LEU A 347 28.92 5.63 -34.80
N ILE A 348 29.15 6.85 -34.32
CA ILE A 348 29.71 7.95 -35.13
C ILE A 348 31.19 7.68 -35.48
N PHE A 349 31.95 7.11 -34.54
CA PHE A 349 33.39 6.89 -34.70
C PHE A 349 33.76 5.49 -35.22
N GLY A 350 32.79 4.67 -35.62
CA GLY A 350 33.02 3.33 -36.17
C GLY A 350 33.71 2.37 -35.20
N ARG A 351 33.62 2.62 -33.88
CA ARG A 351 34.19 1.75 -32.86
C ARG A 351 33.23 0.59 -32.57
N SER A 352 33.79 -0.59 -32.37
CA SER A 352 33.01 -1.75 -31.94
C SER A 352 32.37 -1.46 -30.57
N PRO A 353 31.12 -1.89 -30.31
CA PRO A 353 30.47 -1.73 -29.00
C PRO A 353 31.30 -2.26 -27.83
N ASP A 354 32.11 -3.29 -28.08
CA ASP A 354 32.98 -3.92 -27.07
C ASP A 354 34.21 -3.05 -26.74
N GLU A 355 34.68 -2.22 -27.68
CA GLU A 355 35.78 -1.26 -27.46
C GLU A 355 35.32 -0.02 -26.69
N ALA A 356 34.02 0.30 -26.71
CA ALA A 356 33.45 1.46 -26.02
C ALA A 356 32.96 1.15 -24.59
N ALA A 357 32.85 -0.13 -24.23
CA ALA A 357 32.39 -0.60 -22.92
C ALA A 357 33.53 -0.97 -21.94
N SER A 358 34.77 -1.02 -22.44
CA SER A 358 36.01 -1.14 -21.65
C SER A 358 36.45 0.22 -21.16
#